data_AF-A0A6B2ZCE7-F1
#
_entry.id   AF-A0A6B2ZCE7-F1
#
_cell.length_a   1.000
_cell.length_b   1.000
_cell.length_c   1.000
_cell.angle_alpha   90.00
_cell.angle_beta   90.00
_cell.angle_gamma   90.00
#
_symmetry.space_group_name_H-M   'P 1'
#
loop_
_entity.id
_entity.type
_entity.pdbx_description
1 polymer ?
#
loop_
_entity_poly.entity_id
_entity_poly.type
_entity_poly.pdbx_seq_one_letter_code
_entity_poly.pdbx_strand_id
1 'polypeptide(L)' 'MCDPKVYTEQQVSQATSAAMDLILGEIECDQEWEDLLSLMGNATVTVLTSELSADLEEVVQENYGQELEEFKSDRGF' A
#
# COMPACT_ATOMS: atom_id res chain seq x y z
N MET A 1 24.18 -16.22 12.49
CA MET A 1 23.28 -15.90 11.36
C MET A 1 21.88 -15.86 11.95
N CYS A 2 21.16 -14.76 11.81
CA CYS A 2 19.75 -14.73 12.23
C CYS A 2 18.93 -15.46 11.18
N ASP A 3 18.10 -16.41 11.58
CA ASP A 3 17.12 -17.01 10.69
C ASP A 3 16.23 -15.91 10.10
N PRO A 4 15.87 -15.99 8.81
CA PRO A 4 14.92 -15.07 8.22
C PRO A 4 13.59 -15.19 8.98
N LYS A 5 13.12 -14.07 9.56
CA LYS A 5 11.79 -14.02 10.15
C LYS A 5 10.77 -14.13 9.03
N VAL A 6 10.02 -15.23 9.01
CA VAL A 6 8.88 -15.42 8.11
C VAL A 6 7.64 -14.85 8.78
N TYR A 7 6.95 -13.96 8.08
CA TYR A 7 5.67 -13.40 8.51
C TYR A 7 4.55 -14.03 7.71
N THR A 8 3.41 -14.26 8.36
CA THR A 8 2.18 -14.68 7.67
C THR A 8 1.56 -13.48 6.94
N GLU A 9 0.80 -13.75 5.87
CA GLU A 9 0.00 -12.74 5.18
C GLU A 9 -0.85 -11.91 6.15
N GLN A 10 -1.53 -12.57 7.09
CA GLN A 10 -2.33 -11.91 8.11
C GLN A 10 -1.51 -10.92 8.96
N GLN A 11 -0.29 -11.28 9.35
CA GLN A 11 0.59 -10.39 10.12
C GLN A 11 1.03 -9.18 9.30
N VAL A 12 1.31 -9.37 8.00
CA VAL A 12 1.69 -8.28 7.10
C VAL A 12 0.51 -7.34 6.89
N SER A 13 -0.69 -7.86 6.57
CA SER A 13 -1.89 -7.04 6.40
C SER A 13 -2.26 -6.27 7.67
N GLN A 14 -2.15 -6.88 8.85
CA GLN A 14 -2.39 -6.20 10.13
C GLN A 14 -1.40 -5.07 10.38
N ALA A 15 -0.12 -5.30 10.12
CA ALA A 15 0.91 -4.29 10.30
C ALA A 15 0.72 -3.10 9.33
N THR A 16 0.40 -3.38 8.06
CA THR A 16 0.12 -2.34 7.08
C THR A 16 -1.12 -1.53 7.43
N SER A 17 -2.20 -2.19 7.87
CA SER A 17 -3.43 -1.52 8.30
C SER A 17 -3.17 -0.60 9.50
N ALA A 18 -2.46 -1.10 10.51
CA ALA A 18 -2.09 -0.30 11.67
C ALA A 18 -1.21 0.92 11.31
N ALA A 19 -0.34 0.78 10.31
CA ALA A 19 0.46 1.91 9.81
C ALA A 19 -0.42 2.97 9.13
N MET A 20 -1.40 2.55 8.31
CA MET A 20 -2.36 3.48 7.68
C MET A 20 -3.19 4.21 8.74
N ASP A 21 -3.72 3.48 9.72
CA ASP A 21 -4.53 4.05 10.81
C ASP A 21 -3.75 5.11 11.61
N LEU A 22 -2.45 4.87 11.86
CA LEU A 22 -1.58 5.84 12.53
C LEU A 22 -1.38 7.11 11.70
N ILE A 23 -1.22 6.99 10.38
CA ILE A 23 -1.05 8.15 9.50
C ILE A 23 -2.36 8.95 9.42
N LEU A 24 -3.49 8.26 9.23
CA LEU A 24 -4.82 8.88 9.18
C LEU A 24 -5.24 9.52 10.50
N GLY A 25 -4.76 9.00 11.64
CA GLY A 25 -5.01 9.60 12.95
C GLY A 25 -4.20 10.87 13.23
N GLU A 26 -3.06 11.07 12.56
CA GLU A 26 -2.14 12.19 12.79
C GLU A 26 -2.26 13.30 11.75
N ILE A 27 -2.82 13.01 10.57
CA ILE A 27 -2.99 13.96 9.47
C ILE A 27 -4.49 14.17 9.24
N GLU A 28 -4.96 15.42 9.22
CA GLU A 28 -6.25 15.75 8.60
C GLU A 28 -6.12 15.48 7.10
N CYS A 29 -6.45 14.26 6.70
CA CYS A 29 -6.46 13.83 5.31
C CYS A 29 -7.86 14.06 4.73
N ASP A 30 -7.92 14.74 3.58
CA ASP A 30 -9.11 14.69 2.74
C ASP A 30 -9.29 13.27 2.18
N GLN A 31 -10.51 12.91 1.77
CA GLN A 31 -10.88 11.57 1.25
C GLN A 31 -9.86 11.01 0.23
N GLU A 32 -9.30 11.88 -0.61
CA GLU A 32 -8.33 11.52 -1.65
C GLU A 32 -7.00 11.01 -1.08
N TRP A 33 -6.54 11.54 0.06
CA TRP A 33 -5.36 11.06 0.77
C TRP A 33 -5.62 9.71 1.43
N GLU A 34 -6.82 9.50 1.97
CA GLU A 34 -7.20 8.20 2.55
C GLU A 34 -7.25 7.11 1.49
N ASP A 35 -7.79 7.44 0.31
CA ASP A 35 -7.82 6.55 -0.85
C ASP A 35 -6.40 6.20 -1.33
N LEU A 36 -5.51 7.19 -1.40
CA LEU A 36 -4.12 6.97 -1.77
C LEU A 36 -3.38 6.08 -0.75
N LEU A 37 -3.55 6.34 0.54
CA LEU A 37 -2.95 5.54 1.60
C LEU A 37 -3.44 4.09 1.55
N SER A 38 -4.75 3.90 1.39
CA SER A 38 -5.37 2.58 1.25
C SER A 38 -4.84 1.83 0.03
N LEU A 39 -4.71 2.52 -1.10
CA LEU A 39 -4.12 1.99 -2.32
C LEU A 39 -2.68 1.52 -2.09
N MET A 40 -1.86 2.38 -1.47
CA MET A 40 -0.46 2.06 -1.21
C MET A 40 -0.29 0.91 -0.22
N GLY A 41 -1.13 0.86 0.82
CA GLY A 41 -1.13 -0.23 1.79
C GLY A 41 -1.49 -1.57 1.14
N ASN A 42 -2.56 -1.61 0.35
CA ASN A 42 -2.99 -2.83 -0.33
C ASN A 42 -1.96 -3.30 -1.35
N ALA A 43 -1.39 -2.40 -2.17
CA ALA A 43 -0.35 -2.75 -3.11
C ALA A 43 0.90 -3.31 -2.39
N THR A 44 1.26 -2.74 -1.24
CA THR A 44 2.38 -3.22 -0.42
C THR A 44 2.15 -4.64 0.10
N VAL A 45 0.93 -4.94 0.58
CA VAL A 45 0.57 -6.29 1.00
C VAL A 45 0.70 -7.25 -0.18
N THR A 46 0.15 -6.90 -1.34
CA THR A 46 0.21 -7.74 -2.54
C THR A 46 1.64 -8.05 -2.95
N VAL A 47 2.52 -7.04 -3.03
CA VAL A 47 3.95 -7.21 -3.34
C VAL A 47 4.64 -8.13 -2.33
N LEU A 48 4.35 -7.97 -1.04
CA LEU A 48 4.94 -8.82 0.01
C LEU A 48 4.43 -10.26 -0.06
N THR A 49 3.16 -10.46 -0.40
CA THR A 49 2.56 -11.79 -0.55
C THR A 49 2.94 -12.50 -1.85
N SER A 50 3.34 -11.74 -2.88
CA SER A 50 3.86 -12.28 -4.15
C SER A 50 5.35 -12.61 -4.12
N GLU A 51 5.96 -12.68 -2.93
CA GLU A 51 7.40 -12.89 -2.75
C GLU A 51 8.26 -11.81 -3.43
N LEU A 52 7.75 -10.57 -3.51
CA LEU A 52 8.41 -9.44 -4.20
C LEU A 52 8.62 -9.71 -5.71
N SER A 53 7.76 -10.52 -6.33
CA SER A 53 7.88 -10.83 -7.76
C SER A 53 7.47 -9.69 -8.68
N ALA A 54 6.75 -8.70 -8.16
CA ALA A 54 6.23 -7.56 -8.90
C ALA A 54 6.61 -6.28 -8.16
N ASP A 55 6.87 -5.22 -8.92
CA ASP A 55 7.15 -3.92 -8.34
C ASP A 55 5.85 -3.27 -7.83
N LEU A 56 5.98 -2.41 -6.83
CA LEU A 56 4.83 -1.73 -6.22
C LEU A 56 4.04 -0.91 -7.23
N GLU A 57 4.73 -0.27 -8.18
CA GLU A 57 4.12 0.51 -9.26
C GLU A 57 3.30 -0.38 -10.22
N GLU A 58 3.82 -1.57 -10.55
CA GLU A 58 3.11 -2.54 -11.40
C GLU A 58 1.83 -3.03 -10.70
N VAL A 59 1.92 -3.36 -9.41
CA VAL A 59 0.77 -3.81 -8.62
C VAL A 59 -0.29 -2.71 -8.47
N VAL A 60 0.13 -1.45 -8.34
CA VAL A 60 -0.79 -0.31 -8.34
C VAL A 60 -1.51 -0.19 -9.69
N GLN A 61 -0.77 -0.29 -10.79
CA GLN A 61 -1.32 -0.21 -12.14
C GLN A 61 -2.30 -1.35 -12.44
N GLU A 62 -1.95 -2.58 -12.04
CA GLU A 62 -2.79 -3.76 -12.24
C GLU A 62 -4.09 -3.71 -11.42
N ASN A 63 -4.03 -3.27 -10.17
CA ASN A 63 -5.21 -3.25 -9.29
C ASN A 63 -6.24 -2.18 -9.67
N TYR A 64 -5.79 -1.03 -10.19
CA TYR A 64 -6.66 0.12 -10.42
C TYR A 64 -6.87 0.47 -11.90
N GLY A 65 -6.16 -0.19 -12.82
CA GLY A 65 -6.32 0.02 -14.26
C GLY A 65 -5.91 1.40 -14.75
N GLN A 66 -5.12 2.14 -13.95
CA GLN A 66 -4.58 3.46 -14.25
C GLN A 66 -3.16 3.55 -13.67
N GLU A 67 -2.30 4.37 -14.27
CA GLU A 67 -0.95 4.57 -13.75
C GLU A 67 -0.99 5.37 -12.43
N LEU A 68 -0.02 5.14 -11.53
CA LEU A 68 0.08 5.88 -10.28
C LEU A 68 0.19 7.40 -10.52
N GLU A 69 0.86 7.80 -11.59
CA GLU A 69 0.99 9.20 -11.99
C GLU A 69 -0.34 9.78 -12.49
N GLU A 70 -1.17 9.00 -13.18
CA GLU A 70 -2.53 9.41 -13.56
C GLU A 70 -3.41 9.61 -12.31
N PHE A 71 -3.34 8.67 -11.35
CA PHE A 71 -4.07 8.78 -10.08
C PHE A 71 -3.70 10.06 -9.31
N LYS A 72 -2.41 10.37 -9.23
CA LYS A 72 -1.88 11.58 -8.58
C LYS A 72 -2.34 12.84 -9.30
N SER A 73 -2.17 12.87 -10.62
CA SER A 73 -2.54 14.00 -11.48
C SER A 73 -4.03 14.35 -11.37
N ASP A 74 -4.91 13.34 -11.42
CA ASP A 74 -6.37 13.53 -11.38
C ASP A 74 -6.87 14.14 -10.05
N ARG A 75 -6.09 13.96 -8.98
CA ARG A 75 -6.41 14.42 -7.61
C ARG A 75 -5.52 15.58 -7.14
N GLY A 76 -4.67 16.12 -8.03
CA GLY A 76 -3.86 17.30 -7.73
C GLY A 76 -2.74 17.08 -6.71
N PHE A 77 -2.21 15.85 -6.62
CA PHE A 77 -1.02 15.51 -5.83
C PHE A 77 0.29 15.98 -6.47
#